data_AF-A0A958GK93-F1
#
_entry.id   AF-A0A958GK93-F1
#
_cell.length_a   1.000
_cell.length_b   1.000
_cell.length_c   1.000
_cell.angle_alpha   90.00
_cell.angle_beta   90.00
_cell.angle_gamma   90.00
#
_symmetry.space_group_name_H-M   'P 1'
#
loop_
_entity.id
_entity.type
_entity.pdbx_description
1 polymer ?
#
loop_
_entity_poly.entity_id
_entity_poly.type
_entity_poly.pdbx_seq_one_letter_code
_entity_poly.pdbx_strand_id
1 'polypeptide(L)'
;IWSHTNEQVAKAMMEKISEETLIDAEGREVKQESFNSIYMMSDSGARGSAAQIRQLAGMRGLMAKPDGSIIETPITTNFREGLTVMQYFISTHGARKGLADTALKTANSGYLTRRLVDVAQDLVVTERDCGTEAGLEMKPHIEGGDVVEPMRERVLGRVTAQPVLHPKTGEELIPFNVLLDEKMVEMLDENSIDRVIVRSAITCETRYGICSMCYGRDLARGHMVNIGEAVGVVAAQSIGEPGTQLTMRTFHIGGAASRATAANSIEVKTDGKIKLINMKTVKNPSGQLVAVSRSGQLVVHDSQGSECEQYKVPYGAVLSVENEASVKVGQVVAQWDPHTHPIITEV
;
A
#
# COMPACT_ATOMS: atom_id res chain seq x y z
N ILE A 1 -20.76 -14.96 6.95
CA ILE A 1 -20.68 -16.31 7.54
C ILE A 1 -19.65 -17.17 6.80
N TRP A 2 -19.88 -17.61 5.56
CA TRP A 2 -18.95 -18.50 4.84
C TRP A 2 -17.51 -18.00 4.72
N SER A 3 -17.29 -16.70 4.48
CA SER A 3 -15.93 -16.12 4.46
C SER A 3 -15.21 -16.28 5.81
N HIS A 4 -15.90 -15.99 6.91
CA HIS A 4 -15.38 -16.13 8.26
C HIS A 4 -15.09 -17.59 8.61
N THR A 5 -15.98 -18.52 8.24
CA THR A 5 -15.75 -19.96 8.42
C THR A 5 -14.51 -20.42 7.67
N ASN A 6 -14.30 -19.93 6.44
CA ASN A 6 -13.11 -20.24 5.65
C ASN A 6 -11.82 -19.76 6.33
N GLU A 7 -11.87 -18.58 6.92
CA GLU A 7 -10.73 -18.00 7.64
C GLU A 7 -10.40 -18.79 8.91
N GLN A 8 -11.42 -19.21 9.67
CA GLN A 8 -11.23 -20.07 10.85
C GLN A 8 -10.61 -21.42 10.49
N VAL A 9 -11.13 -22.07 9.42
CA VAL A 9 -10.56 -23.34 8.93
C VAL A 9 -9.12 -23.14 8.44
N ALA A 10 -8.84 -22.04 7.73
CA ALA A 10 -7.50 -21.74 7.26
C ALA A 10 -6.52 -21.51 8.42
N LYS A 11 -6.94 -20.81 9.48
CA LYS A 11 -6.11 -20.59 10.66
C LYS A 11 -5.78 -21.90 11.38
N ALA A 12 -6.81 -22.71 11.68
CA ALA A 12 -6.61 -24.01 12.32
C ALA A 12 -5.75 -24.97 11.47
N MET A 13 -5.91 -24.91 10.15
CA MET A 13 -5.08 -25.68 9.21
C MET A 13 -3.61 -25.24 9.24
N MET A 14 -3.33 -23.93 9.24
CA MET A 14 -1.96 -23.40 9.27
C MET A 14 -1.27 -23.70 10.62
N GLU A 15 -1.98 -23.58 11.73
CA GLU A 15 -1.45 -23.96 13.06
C GLU A 15 -1.09 -25.45 13.09
N LYS A 16 -1.93 -26.31 12.51
CA LYS A 16 -1.66 -27.76 12.48
C LYS A 16 -0.57 -28.18 11.50
N ILE A 17 -0.40 -27.47 10.38
CA ILE A 17 0.62 -27.83 9.37
C ILE A 17 2.01 -27.32 9.72
N SER A 18 2.10 -26.26 10.54
CA SER A 18 3.36 -25.63 10.98
C SER A 18 4.00 -26.33 12.17
N GLU A 19 3.23 -27.03 13.00
CA GLU A 19 3.76 -27.79 14.14
C GLU A 19 3.72 -29.30 13.88
N GLU A 20 4.82 -30.00 14.20
CA GLU A 20 4.88 -31.46 14.23
C GLU A 20 5.30 -31.92 15.63
N THR A 21 4.55 -32.87 16.20
CA THR A 21 4.90 -33.48 17.49
C THR A 21 5.82 -34.66 17.24
N LEU A 22 7.04 -34.57 17.74
CA LEU A 22 7.98 -35.69 17.78
C LEU A 22 8.13 -36.23 19.20
N ILE A 23 8.50 -37.50 19.30
CA ILE A 23 8.93 -38.11 20.55
C ILE A 23 10.44 -37.96 20.62
N ASP A 24 10.93 -37.21 21.61
CA ASP A 24 12.35 -37.02 21.85
C ASP A 24 13.01 -38.33 22.31
N ALA A 25 14.35 -38.38 22.33
CA ALA A 25 15.12 -39.56 22.75
C ALA A 25 14.78 -40.05 24.17
N GLU A 26 14.17 -39.19 24.99
CA GLU A 26 13.75 -39.43 26.37
C GLU A 26 12.26 -39.79 26.50
N GLY A 27 11.56 -40.03 25.37
CA GLY A 27 10.16 -40.46 25.35
C GLY A 27 9.16 -39.32 25.60
N ARG A 28 9.60 -38.06 25.56
CA ARG A 28 8.76 -36.87 25.79
C ARG A 28 8.27 -36.31 24.46
N GLU A 29 7.00 -35.91 24.41
CA GLU A 29 6.45 -35.21 23.24
C GLU A 29 7.00 -33.78 23.19
N VAL A 30 7.75 -33.47 22.13
CA VAL A 30 8.27 -32.14 21.85
C VAL A 30 7.64 -31.64 20.57
N LYS A 31 7.12 -30.41 20.60
CA LYS A 31 6.64 -29.73 19.41
C LYS A 31 7.83 -29.07 18.71
N GLN A 32 8.00 -29.40 17.43
CA GLN A 32 8.97 -28.74 16.56
C GLN A 32 8.25 -28.11 15.37
N GLU A 33 8.97 -27.25 14.67
CA GLU A 33 8.51 -26.77 13.38
C GLU A 33 8.43 -27.94 12.38
N SER A 34 7.34 -27.98 11.65
CA SER A 34 6.99 -29.07 10.74
C SER A 34 7.82 -29.02 9.47
N PHE A 35 8.38 -30.18 9.09
CA PHE A 35 9.09 -30.35 7.82
C PHE A 35 8.14 -30.70 6.65
N ASN A 36 6.86 -30.36 6.77
CA ASN A 36 5.90 -30.54 5.69
C ASN A 36 6.35 -29.72 4.46
N SER A 37 6.55 -30.39 3.32
CA SER A 37 7.08 -29.73 2.12
C SER A 37 6.21 -28.59 1.61
N ILE A 38 4.87 -28.67 1.76
CA ILE A 38 3.96 -27.59 1.34
C ILE A 38 4.09 -26.38 2.27
N TYR A 39 4.26 -26.60 3.58
CA TYR A 39 4.52 -25.53 4.53
C TYR A 39 5.89 -24.89 4.26
N MET A 40 6.96 -25.70 4.14
CA MET A 40 8.30 -25.22 3.81
C MET A 40 8.34 -24.42 2.50
N MET A 41 7.59 -24.82 1.47
CA MET A 41 7.50 -24.09 0.19
C MET A 41 6.89 -22.69 0.32
N SER A 42 5.95 -22.51 1.25
CA SER A 42 5.34 -21.21 1.53
C SER A 42 6.16 -20.38 2.51
N ASP A 43 6.75 -21.00 3.53
CA ASP A 43 7.57 -20.31 4.54
C ASP A 43 8.90 -19.80 3.93
N SER A 44 9.57 -20.63 3.12
CA SER A 44 10.78 -20.24 2.40
C SER A 44 10.56 -19.16 1.32
N GLY A 45 9.31 -18.80 1.00
CA GLY A 45 8.96 -17.89 -0.08
C GLY A 45 9.29 -18.40 -1.49
N ALA A 46 9.72 -19.67 -1.63
CA ALA A 46 10.13 -20.24 -2.91
C ALA A 46 8.95 -20.31 -3.91
N ARG A 47 7.83 -20.90 -3.49
CA ARG A 47 6.59 -20.96 -4.26
C ARG A 47 5.46 -21.48 -3.38
N GLY A 48 4.47 -20.66 -3.14
CA GLY A 48 3.38 -21.05 -2.26
C GLY A 48 2.81 -19.81 -1.62
N SER A 49 1.50 -19.77 -1.42
CA SER A 49 0.90 -18.77 -0.55
C SER A 49 -0.09 -19.44 0.38
N ALA A 50 -0.38 -18.80 1.52
CA ALA A 50 -1.41 -19.27 2.44
C ALA A 50 -2.76 -19.51 1.73
N ALA A 51 -3.07 -18.73 0.68
CA ALA A 51 -4.25 -18.93 -0.14
C ALA A 51 -4.20 -20.22 -0.96
N GLN A 52 -3.04 -20.64 -1.46
CA GLN A 52 -2.85 -21.91 -2.18
C GLN A 52 -2.91 -23.11 -1.22
N ILE A 53 -2.23 -23.02 -0.06
CA ILE A 53 -2.27 -24.07 0.97
C ILE A 53 -3.70 -24.29 1.46
N ARG A 54 -4.46 -23.20 1.68
CA ARG A 54 -5.88 -23.25 2.05
C ARG A 54 -6.72 -24.08 1.10
N GLN A 55 -6.49 -23.96 -0.21
CA GLN A 55 -7.25 -24.74 -1.21
C GLN A 55 -6.83 -26.22 -1.22
N LEU A 56 -5.58 -26.53 -0.86
CA LEU A 56 -5.06 -27.90 -0.84
C LEU A 56 -5.52 -28.69 0.39
N ALA A 57 -5.48 -28.07 1.57
CA ALA A 57 -5.66 -28.77 2.85
C ALA A 57 -6.79 -28.23 3.75
N GLY A 58 -7.38 -27.08 3.42
CA GLY A 58 -8.41 -26.42 4.22
C GLY A 58 -9.79 -26.52 3.55
N MET A 59 -10.37 -25.36 3.24
CA MET A 59 -11.60 -25.24 2.46
C MET A 59 -11.33 -24.35 1.26
N ARG A 60 -11.81 -24.72 0.07
CA ARG A 60 -11.63 -23.90 -1.14
C ARG A 60 -12.43 -22.59 -1.07
N GLY A 61 -13.61 -22.61 -0.48
CA GLY A 61 -14.38 -21.43 -0.09
C GLY A 61 -15.30 -20.87 -1.18
N LEU A 62 -15.47 -19.54 -1.18
CA LEU A 62 -16.41 -18.83 -2.05
C LEU A 62 -15.78 -18.49 -3.40
N MET A 63 -16.57 -18.66 -4.46
CA MET A 63 -16.16 -18.35 -5.84
C MET A 63 -16.91 -17.13 -6.37
N ALA A 64 -16.33 -16.41 -7.33
CA ALA A 64 -16.97 -15.29 -8.00
C ALA A 64 -17.72 -15.76 -9.27
N LYS A 65 -18.88 -15.15 -9.54
CA LYS A 65 -19.59 -15.24 -10.82
C LYS A 65 -18.87 -14.38 -11.88
N PRO A 66 -19.17 -14.59 -13.18
CA PRO A 66 -18.61 -13.77 -14.25
C PRO A 66 -18.95 -12.27 -14.16
N ASP A 67 -20.03 -11.91 -13.44
CA ASP A 67 -20.45 -10.54 -13.15
C ASP A 67 -19.67 -9.90 -11.98
N GLY A 68 -18.80 -10.66 -11.30
CA GLY A 68 -18.03 -10.22 -10.13
C GLY A 68 -18.74 -10.38 -8.78
N SER A 69 -20.02 -10.76 -8.76
CA SER A 69 -20.73 -11.07 -7.53
C SER A 69 -20.26 -12.41 -6.94
N ILE A 70 -20.37 -12.57 -5.62
CA ILE A 70 -19.95 -13.79 -4.94
C ILE A 70 -21.10 -14.82 -5.00
N ILE A 71 -20.77 -16.08 -5.31
CA ILE A 71 -21.72 -17.19 -5.28
C ILE A 71 -21.97 -17.58 -3.82
N GLU A 72 -23.22 -17.60 -3.39
CA GLU A 72 -23.61 -17.91 -2.00
C GLU A 72 -23.33 -19.37 -1.61
N THR A 73 -23.28 -20.29 -2.59
CA THR A 73 -22.95 -21.70 -2.40
C THR A 73 -21.43 -21.90 -2.34
N PRO A 74 -20.85 -22.24 -1.18
CA PRO A 74 -19.40 -22.43 -1.05
C PRO A 74 -18.95 -23.82 -1.52
N ILE A 75 -17.66 -23.93 -1.83
CA ILE A 75 -16.98 -25.22 -1.97
C ILE A 75 -16.35 -25.56 -0.62
N THR A 76 -17.01 -26.45 0.12
CA THR A 76 -16.56 -26.87 1.46
C THR A 76 -15.38 -27.83 1.44
N THR A 77 -15.21 -28.57 0.34
CA THR A 77 -14.11 -29.53 0.19
C THR A 77 -12.81 -28.87 -0.28
N ASN A 78 -11.69 -29.54 -0.05
CA ASN A 78 -10.37 -29.19 -0.59
C ASN A 78 -9.93 -30.12 -1.73
N PHE A 79 -8.78 -29.82 -2.33
CA PHE A 79 -8.24 -30.65 -3.41
C PHE A 79 -7.85 -32.07 -2.98
N ARG A 80 -7.49 -32.29 -1.70
CA ARG A 80 -7.21 -33.62 -1.17
C ARG A 80 -8.47 -34.47 -1.04
N GLU A 81 -9.59 -33.87 -0.63
CA GLU A 81 -10.91 -34.51 -0.52
C GLU A 81 -11.60 -34.70 -1.87
N GLY A 82 -11.24 -33.86 -2.85
CA GLY A 82 -11.82 -33.87 -4.19
C GLY A 82 -13.02 -32.93 -4.33
N LEU A 83 -13.41 -32.73 -5.59
CA LEU A 83 -14.53 -31.84 -5.96
C LEU A 83 -15.65 -32.66 -6.61
N THR A 84 -16.87 -32.42 -6.18
CA THR A 84 -18.06 -32.93 -6.88
C THR A 84 -18.22 -32.23 -8.24
N VAL A 85 -18.98 -32.84 -9.15
CA VAL A 85 -19.24 -32.28 -10.50
C VAL A 85 -19.80 -30.84 -10.42
N MET A 86 -20.72 -30.59 -9.48
CA MET A 86 -21.32 -29.26 -9.29
C MET A 86 -20.29 -28.25 -8.78
N GLN A 87 -19.49 -28.60 -7.76
CA GLN A 87 -18.45 -27.71 -7.22
C GLN A 87 -17.38 -27.39 -8.26
N TYR A 88 -16.96 -28.40 -9.04
CA TYR A 88 -16.03 -28.20 -10.15
C TYR A 88 -16.64 -27.24 -11.18
N PHE A 89 -17.87 -27.49 -11.64
CA PHE A 89 -18.55 -26.64 -12.62
C PHE A 89 -18.70 -25.18 -12.15
N ILE A 90 -19.07 -24.95 -10.89
CA ILE A 90 -19.14 -23.61 -10.28
C ILE A 90 -17.77 -22.92 -10.34
N SER A 91 -16.68 -23.63 -10.01
CA SER A 91 -15.33 -23.06 -10.03
C SER A 91 -14.84 -22.66 -11.44
N THR A 92 -15.34 -23.32 -12.50
CA THR A 92 -14.92 -23.03 -13.88
C THR A 92 -15.36 -21.65 -14.37
N HIS A 93 -16.47 -21.11 -13.86
CA HIS A 93 -16.97 -19.80 -14.29
C HIS A 93 -16.02 -18.68 -13.88
N GLY A 94 -15.62 -18.66 -12.60
CA GLY A 94 -14.64 -17.71 -12.07
C GLY A 94 -13.27 -17.86 -12.74
N ALA A 95 -12.81 -19.12 -12.89
CA ALA A 95 -11.54 -19.41 -13.57
C ALA A 95 -11.52 -18.93 -15.03
N ARG A 96 -12.57 -19.22 -15.81
CA ARG A 96 -12.67 -18.80 -17.21
C ARG A 96 -12.73 -17.28 -17.33
N LYS A 97 -13.48 -16.60 -16.46
CA LYS A 97 -13.54 -15.13 -16.43
C LYS A 97 -12.17 -14.54 -16.10
N GLY A 98 -11.49 -15.07 -15.08
CA GLY A 98 -10.14 -14.66 -14.70
C GLY A 98 -9.14 -14.79 -15.86
N LEU A 99 -9.11 -15.96 -16.52
CA LEU A 99 -8.23 -16.19 -17.68
C LEU A 99 -8.56 -15.29 -18.87
N ALA A 100 -9.85 -15.08 -19.16
CA ALA A 100 -10.28 -14.18 -20.23
C ALA A 100 -9.90 -12.73 -19.93
N ASP A 101 -10.10 -12.27 -18.68
CA ASP A 101 -9.72 -10.92 -18.25
C ASP A 101 -8.20 -10.74 -18.26
N THR A 102 -7.43 -11.74 -17.87
CA THR A 102 -5.96 -11.73 -18.02
C THR A 102 -5.59 -11.52 -19.49
N ALA A 103 -6.17 -12.29 -20.42
CA ALA A 103 -5.86 -12.15 -21.84
C ALA A 103 -6.25 -10.76 -22.40
N LEU A 104 -7.44 -10.26 -22.05
CA LEU A 104 -7.96 -9.00 -22.58
C LEU A 104 -7.30 -7.76 -21.95
N LYS A 105 -7.15 -7.72 -20.62
CA LYS A 105 -6.63 -6.54 -19.92
C LYS A 105 -5.13 -6.35 -20.12
N THR A 106 -4.39 -7.42 -20.42
CA THR A 106 -2.97 -7.35 -20.81
C THR A 106 -2.79 -6.44 -22.03
N ALA A 107 -3.69 -6.53 -23.02
CA ALA A 107 -3.64 -5.67 -24.20
C ALA A 107 -3.81 -4.19 -23.85
N ASN A 108 -4.71 -3.86 -22.91
CA ASN A 108 -4.91 -2.48 -22.45
C ASN A 108 -3.66 -1.91 -21.75
N SER A 109 -3.01 -2.69 -20.89
CA SER A 109 -1.75 -2.26 -20.22
C SER A 109 -0.62 -2.08 -21.22
N GLY A 110 -0.48 -3.00 -22.19
CA GLY A 110 0.53 -2.90 -23.24
C GLY A 110 0.29 -1.69 -24.15
N TYR A 111 -0.97 -1.42 -24.50
CA TYR A 111 -1.33 -0.24 -25.29
C TYR A 111 -1.06 1.06 -24.54
N LEU A 112 -1.38 1.12 -23.24
CA LEU A 112 -1.04 2.25 -22.37
C LEU A 112 0.48 2.45 -22.33
N THR A 113 1.25 1.38 -22.14
CA THR A 113 2.72 1.44 -22.11
C THR A 113 3.27 2.02 -23.41
N ARG A 114 2.75 1.58 -24.56
CA ARG A 114 3.14 2.16 -25.86
C ARG A 114 2.89 3.66 -25.91
N ARG A 115 1.70 4.12 -25.48
CA ARG A 115 1.37 5.55 -25.43
C ARG A 115 2.23 6.32 -24.43
N LEU A 116 2.57 5.72 -23.28
CA LEU A 116 3.48 6.33 -22.30
C LEU A 116 4.87 6.56 -22.92
N VAL A 117 5.39 5.57 -23.65
CA VAL A 117 6.67 5.70 -24.37
C VAL A 117 6.57 6.77 -25.47
N ASP A 118 5.49 6.79 -26.27
CA ASP A 118 5.29 7.79 -27.33
C ASP A 118 5.37 9.23 -26.78
N VAL A 119 4.88 9.48 -25.55
CA VAL A 119 4.91 10.80 -24.89
C VAL A 119 6.24 11.07 -24.18
N ALA A 120 6.88 10.05 -23.61
CA ALA A 120 8.05 10.22 -22.75
C ALA A 120 9.40 10.07 -23.49
N GLN A 121 9.42 9.53 -24.71
CA GLN A 121 10.67 9.19 -25.41
C GLN A 121 11.64 10.36 -25.61
N ASP A 122 11.14 11.59 -25.71
CA ASP A 122 11.96 12.79 -25.93
C ASP A 122 12.65 13.28 -24.62
N LEU A 123 12.31 12.70 -23.47
CA LEU A 123 12.88 13.08 -22.18
C LEU A 123 14.24 12.38 -21.98
N VAL A 124 15.31 13.11 -22.33
CA VAL A 124 16.71 12.72 -22.17
C VAL A 124 17.41 13.66 -21.19
N VAL A 125 18.40 13.17 -20.46
CA VAL A 125 19.25 14.02 -19.62
C VAL A 125 20.20 14.83 -20.52
N THR A 126 20.03 16.15 -20.57
CA THR A 126 20.77 17.01 -21.53
C THR A 126 21.84 17.88 -20.89
N GLU A 127 21.68 18.23 -19.61
CA GLU A 127 22.61 19.09 -18.88
C GLU A 127 22.78 18.62 -17.43
N ARG A 128 23.78 19.14 -16.70
CA ARG A 128 23.99 18.76 -15.30
C ARG A 128 23.02 19.45 -14.34
N ASP A 129 22.92 20.78 -14.43
CA ASP A 129 22.10 21.59 -13.53
C ASP A 129 21.40 22.70 -14.34
N CYS A 130 20.08 22.80 -14.23
CA CYS A 130 19.28 23.86 -14.83
C CYS A 130 19.25 25.16 -14.02
N GLY A 131 19.86 25.18 -12.81
CA GLY A 131 19.91 26.36 -11.93
C GLY A 131 18.63 26.66 -11.16
N THR A 132 17.62 25.80 -11.22
CA THR A 132 16.36 26.04 -10.50
C THR A 132 16.55 25.83 -9.00
N GLU A 133 16.02 26.77 -8.22
CA GLU A 133 15.88 26.65 -6.76
C GLU A 133 14.51 26.08 -6.37
N ALA A 134 13.62 25.88 -7.34
CA ALA A 134 12.29 25.33 -7.10
C ALA A 134 12.37 23.82 -6.83
N GLY A 135 11.83 23.42 -5.69
CA GLY A 135 11.72 22.03 -5.26
C GLY A 135 10.30 21.59 -4.98
N LEU A 136 10.13 20.29 -4.81
CA LEU A 136 8.92 19.67 -4.27
C LEU A 136 9.17 19.35 -2.79
N GLU A 137 8.22 19.73 -1.93
CA GLU A 137 8.22 19.29 -0.54
C GLU A 137 7.85 17.80 -0.47
N MET A 138 8.78 16.99 0.06
CA MET A 138 8.58 15.56 0.31
C MET A 138 8.37 15.32 1.80
N LYS A 139 7.33 14.54 2.10
CA LYS A 139 6.97 14.07 3.44
C LYS A 139 6.86 12.55 3.44
N PRO A 140 7.02 11.85 4.57
CA PRO A 140 6.66 10.42 4.65
C PRO A 140 5.20 10.20 4.22
N HIS A 141 4.92 9.06 3.59
CA HIS A 141 3.54 8.70 3.25
C HIS A 141 2.92 7.93 4.41
N ILE A 142 2.03 8.60 5.13
CA ILE A 142 1.33 8.05 6.30
C ILE A 142 -0.12 7.80 5.91
N GLU A 143 -0.60 6.57 6.09
CA GLU A 143 -2.00 6.20 5.87
C GLU A 143 -2.46 5.38 7.07
N GLY A 144 -3.51 5.83 7.76
CA GLY A 144 -4.09 5.00 8.81
C GLY A 144 -3.24 4.91 10.09
N GLY A 145 -2.32 5.85 10.29
CA GLY A 145 -1.31 5.80 11.35
C GLY A 145 -0.18 4.80 11.11
N ASP A 146 -0.19 4.08 9.99
CA ASP A 146 0.95 3.30 9.53
C ASP A 146 1.76 4.14 8.52
N VAL A 147 3.07 4.12 8.68
CA VAL A 147 3.99 4.71 7.69
C VAL A 147 4.07 3.71 6.53
N VAL A 148 3.35 4.00 5.44
CA VAL A 148 3.32 3.15 4.23
C VAL A 148 4.65 3.26 3.48
N GLU A 149 5.16 4.48 3.32
CA GLU A 149 6.49 4.73 2.77
C GLU A 149 7.23 5.71 3.69
N PRO A 150 8.34 5.28 4.32
CA PRO A 150 9.13 6.16 5.17
C PRO A 150 9.84 7.23 4.33
N MET A 151 10.21 8.35 4.96
CA MET A 151 10.90 9.44 4.25
C MET A 151 12.13 8.92 3.51
N ARG A 152 12.87 8.00 4.12
CA ARG A 152 14.10 7.44 3.56
C ARG A 152 13.95 6.89 2.16
N GLU A 153 12.89 6.15 1.90
CA GLU A 153 12.66 5.51 0.61
C GLU A 153 12.19 6.52 -0.44
N ARG A 154 11.45 7.55 -0.02
CA ARG A 154 10.93 8.59 -0.91
C ARG A 154 12.01 9.57 -1.41
N VAL A 155 13.01 9.85 -0.58
CA VAL A 155 14.05 10.85 -0.87
C VAL A 155 15.38 10.26 -1.35
N LEU A 156 15.61 8.95 -1.16
CA LEU A 156 16.84 8.28 -1.60
C LEU A 156 17.12 8.53 -3.08
N GLY A 157 18.35 8.95 -3.38
CA GLY A 157 18.79 9.22 -4.75
C GLY A 157 18.27 10.52 -5.36
N ARG A 158 17.55 11.35 -4.61
CA ARG A 158 17.16 12.70 -5.04
C ARG A 158 18.18 13.75 -4.60
N VAL A 159 18.08 14.95 -5.16
CA VAL A 159 18.95 16.08 -4.82
C VAL A 159 18.18 17.10 -3.99
N THR A 160 18.79 17.69 -2.97
CA THR A 160 18.20 18.75 -2.15
C THR A 160 18.06 20.05 -2.95
N ALA A 161 16.86 20.67 -2.88
CA ALA A 161 16.59 22.00 -3.44
C ALA A 161 16.69 23.12 -2.40
N GLN A 162 16.74 22.77 -1.11
CA GLN A 162 17.03 23.71 -0.01
C GLN A 162 17.92 22.99 1.03
N PRO A 163 18.75 23.74 1.80
CA PRO A 163 19.51 23.14 2.89
C PRO A 163 18.55 22.56 3.94
N VAL A 164 18.85 21.34 4.40
CA VAL A 164 18.10 20.69 5.47
C VAL A 164 18.70 21.09 6.81
N LEU A 165 17.88 21.73 7.65
CA LEU A 165 18.28 22.20 8.97
C LEU A 165 17.80 21.23 10.05
N HIS A 166 18.60 21.06 11.10
CA HIS A 166 18.22 20.29 12.27
C HIS A 166 17.07 21.00 13.03
N PRO A 167 15.98 20.31 13.42
CA PRO A 167 14.78 20.95 13.98
C PRO A 167 15.03 21.68 15.31
N LYS A 168 15.90 21.10 16.16
CA LYS A 168 16.22 21.63 17.50
C LYS A 168 17.37 22.64 17.53
N THR A 169 18.48 22.37 16.83
CA THR A 169 19.70 23.21 16.88
C THR A 169 19.72 24.30 15.81
N GLY A 170 18.98 24.12 14.71
CA GLY A 170 19.03 25.02 13.54
C GLY A 170 20.33 24.91 12.74
N GLU A 171 21.18 23.94 13.05
CA GLU A 171 22.41 23.68 12.30
C GLU A 171 22.09 23.03 10.94
N GLU A 172 22.88 23.35 9.93
CA GLU A 172 22.75 22.77 8.58
C GLU A 172 23.28 21.33 8.57
N LEU A 173 22.39 20.37 8.32
CA LEU A 173 22.72 18.94 8.24
C LEU A 173 23.14 18.55 6.82
N ILE A 174 22.33 18.95 5.84
CA ILE A 174 22.56 18.63 4.43
C ILE A 174 22.52 19.93 3.62
N PRO A 175 23.59 20.24 2.87
CA PRO A 175 23.63 21.44 2.05
C PRO A 175 22.63 21.42 0.89
N PHE A 176 22.44 22.58 0.28
CA PHE A 176 21.79 22.72 -1.02
C PHE A 176 22.55 21.95 -2.11
N ASN A 177 21.82 21.40 -3.09
CA ASN A 177 22.38 20.72 -4.26
C ASN A 177 23.23 19.48 -3.93
N VAL A 178 22.82 18.70 -2.94
CA VAL A 178 23.49 17.46 -2.54
C VAL A 178 22.63 16.24 -2.88
N LEU A 179 23.25 15.22 -3.48
CA LEU A 179 22.62 13.93 -3.72
C LEU A 179 22.44 13.17 -2.41
N LEU A 180 21.22 12.72 -2.14
CA LEU A 180 20.87 11.97 -0.94
C LEU A 180 21.27 10.50 -1.09
N ASP A 181 22.38 10.14 -0.44
CA ASP A 181 22.86 8.76 -0.31
C ASP A 181 22.27 8.07 0.94
N GLU A 182 22.44 6.75 1.05
CA GLU A 182 21.88 5.92 2.14
C GLU A 182 22.25 6.46 3.53
N LYS A 183 23.49 6.94 3.70
CA LYS A 183 23.97 7.52 4.98
C LYS A 183 23.31 8.84 5.33
N MET A 184 23.10 9.70 4.33
CA MET A 184 22.45 11.00 4.55
C MET A 184 20.99 10.80 4.88
N VAL A 185 20.38 9.80 4.26
CA VAL A 185 19.00 9.42 4.50
C VAL A 185 18.81 8.81 5.90
N GLU A 186 19.75 8.01 6.38
CA GLU A 186 19.77 7.51 7.77
C GLU A 186 19.90 8.66 8.77
N MET A 187 20.75 9.65 8.49
CA MET A 187 20.85 10.88 9.27
C MET A 187 19.52 11.65 9.32
N LEU A 188 18.77 11.73 8.22
CA LEU A 188 17.45 12.39 8.21
C LEU A 188 16.48 11.69 9.17
N ASP A 189 16.51 10.36 9.23
CA ASP A 189 15.65 9.55 10.08
C ASP A 189 16.04 9.67 11.56
N GLU A 190 17.35 9.58 11.88
CA GLU A 190 17.89 9.77 13.23
C GLU A 190 17.55 11.15 13.83
N ASN A 191 17.56 12.19 13.00
CA ASN A 191 17.24 13.56 13.41
C ASN A 191 15.74 13.87 13.32
N SER A 192 14.91 12.88 12.98
CA SER A 192 13.45 12.98 12.88
C SER A 192 12.99 14.14 11.98
N ILE A 193 13.63 14.28 10.82
CA ILE A 193 13.24 15.26 9.81
C ILE A 193 11.95 14.80 9.13
N ASP A 194 10.91 15.64 9.19
CA ASP A 194 9.56 15.34 8.68
C ASP A 194 9.29 15.93 7.28
N ARG A 195 10.08 16.91 6.86
CA ARG A 195 10.00 17.56 5.55
C ARG A 195 11.36 17.80 4.92
N VAL A 196 11.48 17.49 3.63
CA VAL A 196 12.67 17.81 2.83
C VAL A 196 12.22 18.37 1.48
N ILE A 197 12.79 19.50 1.08
CA ILE A 197 12.52 20.11 -0.23
C ILE A 197 13.58 19.59 -1.20
N VAL A 198 13.15 18.75 -2.14
CA VAL A 198 14.01 18.10 -3.13
C VAL A 198 13.75 18.63 -4.52
N ARG A 199 14.75 18.57 -5.39
CA ARG A 199 14.57 18.85 -6.82
C ARG A 199 13.67 17.78 -7.45
N SER A 200 12.95 18.19 -8.49
CA SER A 200 12.00 17.35 -9.18
C SER A 200 12.10 17.52 -10.69
N ALA A 201 11.76 16.47 -11.43
CA ALA A 201 11.60 16.52 -12.87
C ALA A 201 10.55 17.55 -13.31
N ILE A 202 9.54 17.81 -12.47
CA ILE A 202 8.44 18.75 -12.77
C ILE A 202 8.90 20.21 -12.64
N THR A 203 9.80 20.49 -11.68
CA THR A 203 10.31 21.85 -11.44
C THR A 203 11.56 22.16 -12.27
N CYS A 204 11.93 21.28 -13.20
CA CYS A 204 13.11 21.46 -14.05
C CYS A 204 12.87 22.55 -15.10
N GLU A 205 13.83 23.46 -15.24
CA GLU A 205 13.77 24.59 -16.20
C GLU A 205 14.48 24.30 -17.53
N THR A 206 15.03 23.09 -17.69
CA THR A 206 15.64 22.65 -18.95
C THR A 206 14.60 22.64 -20.07
N ARG A 207 14.89 23.33 -21.18
CA ARG A 207 13.93 23.51 -22.28
C ARG A 207 13.61 22.23 -23.06
N TYR A 208 14.64 21.41 -23.31
CA TYR A 208 14.52 20.13 -24.01
C TYR A 208 15.25 19.06 -23.19
N GLY A 209 14.48 18.16 -22.59
CA GLY A 209 15.01 17.13 -21.69
C GLY A 209 14.92 17.53 -20.21
N ILE A 210 15.85 17.01 -19.42
CA ILE A 210 15.93 17.24 -17.97
C ILE A 210 17.40 17.35 -17.55
N CYS A 211 17.68 18.10 -16.49
CA CYS A 211 19.03 18.12 -15.91
C CYS A 211 19.29 16.93 -14.98
N SER A 212 20.56 16.50 -14.86
CA SER A 212 20.98 15.41 -13.96
C SER A 212 20.57 15.67 -12.51
N MET A 213 20.63 16.92 -12.03
CA MET A 213 20.31 17.27 -10.64
C MET A 213 18.81 17.18 -10.32
N CYS A 214 17.93 17.44 -11.29
CA CYS A 214 16.48 17.31 -11.09
C CYS A 214 15.99 15.86 -11.13
N TYR A 215 16.72 14.97 -11.82
CA TYR A 215 16.45 13.53 -11.81
C TYR A 215 17.10 12.84 -10.61
N GLY A 216 18.39 13.11 -10.37
CA GLY A 216 19.18 12.52 -9.29
C GLY A 216 19.93 11.26 -9.73
N ARG A 217 19.70 10.17 -9.00
CA ARG A 217 20.41 8.88 -9.14
C ARG A 217 19.74 7.98 -10.17
N ASP A 218 20.55 7.33 -11.00
CA ASP A 218 20.11 6.18 -11.78
C ASP A 218 19.91 4.98 -10.84
N LEU A 219 18.66 4.53 -10.70
CA LEU A 219 18.29 3.42 -9.82
C LEU A 219 18.80 2.05 -10.30
N ALA A 220 19.14 1.91 -11.59
CA ALA A 220 19.67 0.65 -12.13
C ALA A 220 21.18 0.50 -11.89
N ARG A 221 21.94 1.60 -11.93
CA ARG A 221 23.41 1.58 -11.79
C ARG A 221 23.92 2.15 -10.48
N GLY A 222 23.10 2.91 -9.77
CA GLY A 222 23.41 3.42 -8.44
C GLY A 222 24.37 4.62 -8.41
N HIS A 223 24.64 5.28 -9.54
CA HIS A 223 25.38 6.55 -9.59
C HIS A 223 24.47 7.70 -10.06
N MET A 224 24.93 8.95 -9.97
CA MET A 224 24.20 10.08 -10.55
C MET A 224 23.97 9.87 -12.05
N VAL A 225 22.78 10.21 -12.54
CA VAL A 225 22.39 9.91 -13.92
C VAL A 225 23.32 10.59 -14.93
N ASN A 226 23.72 9.84 -15.96
CA ASN A 226 24.62 10.33 -16.98
C ASN A 226 23.89 11.24 -17.98
N ILE A 227 24.64 12.19 -18.55
CA ILE A 227 24.14 12.97 -19.69
C ILE A 227 23.98 12.03 -20.89
N GLY A 228 22.84 12.13 -21.58
CA GLY A 228 22.46 11.28 -22.69
C GLY A 228 21.57 10.09 -22.30
N GLU A 229 21.28 9.89 -21.01
CA GLU A 229 20.39 8.82 -20.54
C GLU A 229 18.92 9.12 -20.92
N ALA A 230 18.25 8.16 -21.57
CA ALA A 230 16.86 8.28 -22.01
C ALA A 230 15.87 7.97 -20.86
N VAL A 231 15.88 8.82 -19.83
CA VAL A 231 15.11 8.61 -18.59
C VAL A 231 13.60 8.51 -18.80
N GLY A 232 13.05 9.14 -19.85
CA GLY A 232 11.63 9.02 -20.16
C GLY A 232 11.20 7.62 -20.60
N VAL A 233 12.02 6.96 -21.43
CA VAL A 233 11.76 5.56 -21.85
C VAL A 233 11.87 4.63 -20.64
N VAL A 234 12.90 4.83 -19.80
CA VAL A 234 13.09 4.06 -18.56
C VAL A 234 11.86 4.21 -17.66
N ALA A 235 11.41 5.44 -17.39
CA ALA A 235 10.24 5.69 -16.55
C ALA A 235 8.95 5.06 -17.10
N ALA A 236 8.73 5.14 -18.41
CA ALA A 236 7.56 4.52 -19.05
C ALA A 236 7.57 2.99 -18.91
N GLN A 237 8.74 2.36 -19.05
CA GLN A 237 8.90 0.91 -18.86
C GLN A 237 8.74 0.49 -17.41
N SER A 238 9.32 1.25 -16.46
CA SER A 238 9.18 1.01 -15.02
C SER A 238 7.73 1.08 -14.51
N ILE A 239 6.83 1.73 -15.25
CA ILE A 239 5.38 1.72 -14.97
C ILE A 239 4.69 0.59 -15.76
N GLY A 240 5.00 0.50 -17.06
CA GLY A 240 4.28 -0.35 -17.99
C GLY A 240 4.50 -1.86 -17.79
N GLU A 241 5.74 -2.28 -17.54
CA GLU A 241 6.05 -3.70 -17.31
C GLU A 241 5.39 -4.19 -16.01
N PRO A 242 5.57 -3.54 -14.84
CA PRO A 242 4.91 -3.99 -13.62
C PRO A 242 3.39 -3.93 -13.71
N GLY A 243 2.81 -2.91 -14.35
CA GLY A 243 1.35 -2.81 -14.55
C GLY A 243 0.80 -3.98 -15.37
N THR A 244 1.50 -4.36 -16.43
CA THR A 244 1.13 -5.51 -17.26
C THR A 244 1.30 -6.83 -16.50
N GLN A 245 2.39 -6.94 -15.73
CA GLN A 245 2.67 -8.12 -14.90
C GLN A 245 1.61 -8.30 -13.79
N LEU A 246 1.23 -7.24 -13.09
CA LEU A 246 0.18 -7.26 -12.06
C LEU A 246 -1.17 -7.67 -12.65
N THR A 247 -1.50 -7.15 -13.84
CA THR A 247 -2.72 -7.55 -14.56
C THR A 247 -2.70 -9.04 -14.89
N MET A 248 -1.57 -9.59 -15.30
CA MET A 248 -1.45 -11.04 -15.49
C MET A 248 -1.54 -11.81 -14.17
N ARG A 249 -0.87 -11.34 -13.11
CA ARG A 249 -0.73 -12.06 -11.84
C ARG A 249 -1.99 -12.06 -10.96
N THR A 250 -2.83 -11.04 -11.04
CA THR A 250 -3.97 -10.92 -10.10
C THR A 250 -5.23 -11.62 -10.60
N PHE A 251 -5.49 -11.62 -11.92
CA PHE A 251 -6.76 -12.15 -12.45
C PHE A 251 -6.78 -13.67 -12.66
N HIS A 252 -5.62 -14.33 -12.82
CA HIS A 252 -5.57 -15.79 -13.02
C HIS A 252 -5.92 -16.59 -11.76
N ILE A 253 -5.93 -15.95 -10.59
CA ILE A 253 -6.31 -16.55 -9.29
C ILE A 253 -7.84 -16.44 -9.06
N GLY A 254 -8.59 -15.84 -10.01
CA GLY A 254 -10.02 -15.47 -9.95
C GLY A 254 -11.06 -16.57 -9.67
N GLY A 255 -10.64 -17.77 -9.27
CA GLY A 255 -11.51 -18.78 -8.68
C GLY A 255 -11.86 -18.47 -7.21
N ALA A 256 -10.89 -18.17 -6.36
CA ALA A 256 -11.12 -18.04 -4.92
C ALA A 256 -11.19 -16.57 -4.48
N ALA A 257 -12.37 -16.16 -3.99
CA ALA A 257 -12.57 -14.83 -3.45
C ALA A 257 -12.28 -14.84 -1.93
N SER A 258 -11.39 -13.96 -1.48
CA SER A 258 -11.24 -13.60 -0.07
C SER A 258 -11.60 -12.14 0.05
N ARG A 259 -12.74 -11.83 0.68
CA ARG A 259 -13.13 -10.44 0.94
C ARG A 259 -12.49 -10.06 2.28
N ALA A 260 -11.54 -9.13 2.27
CA ALA A 260 -11.10 -8.48 3.50
C ALA A 260 -12.30 -7.71 4.09
N THR A 261 -12.45 -7.75 5.41
CA THR A 261 -13.48 -6.98 6.11
C THR A 261 -13.27 -5.51 5.82
N ALA A 262 -14.33 -4.82 5.34
CA ALA A 262 -14.23 -3.40 5.06
C ALA A 262 -14.05 -2.64 6.38
N ALA A 263 -13.03 -1.77 6.45
CA ALA A 263 -12.81 -0.92 7.61
C ALA A 263 -14.04 -0.03 7.85
N ASN A 264 -14.55 -0.06 9.09
CA ASN A 264 -15.75 0.65 9.54
C ASN A 264 -15.46 1.70 10.62
N SER A 265 -14.20 1.81 11.07
CA SER A 265 -13.79 2.75 12.09
C SER A 265 -12.33 3.16 11.91
N ILE A 266 -12.00 4.34 12.42
CA ILE A 266 -10.63 4.82 12.63
C ILE A 266 -10.36 4.78 14.13
N GLU A 267 -9.33 4.03 14.50
CA GLU A 267 -8.78 3.94 15.85
C GLU A 267 -7.40 4.58 15.86
N VAL A 268 -7.14 5.46 16.82
CA VAL A 268 -5.87 6.18 16.94
C VAL A 268 -4.83 5.28 17.60
N LYS A 269 -3.60 5.26 17.05
CA LYS A 269 -2.51 4.41 17.55
C LYS A 269 -1.54 5.15 18.47
N THR A 270 -1.59 6.47 18.49
CA THR A 270 -0.64 7.35 19.20
C THR A 270 -1.40 8.38 20.05
N ASP A 271 -0.91 8.63 21.26
CA ASP A 271 -1.44 9.73 22.08
C ASP A 271 -1.15 11.07 21.41
N GLY A 272 -2.13 11.98 21.38
CA GLY A 272 -1.93 13.25 20.68
C GLY A 272 -3.15 14.15 20.66
N LYS A 273 -3.07 15.21 19.85
CA LYS A 273 -4.18 16.11 19.56
C LYS A 273 -4.65 15.92 18.13
N ILE A 274 -5.96 15.90 17.96
CA ILE A 274 -6.57 15.76 16.64
C ILE A 274 -6.77 17.11 15.99
N LYS A 275 -6.36 17.21 14.73
CA LYS A 275 -6.62 18.35 13.87
C LYS A 275 -7.40 17.92 12.64
N LEU A 276 -8.52 18.59 12.41
CA LEU A 276 -9.41 18.35 11.29
C LEU A 276 -9.03 19.28 10.14
N ILE A 277 -8.53 18.71 9.03
CA ILE A 277 -8.10 19.47 7.84
C ILE A 277 -9.16 19.34 6.74
N ASN A 278 -9.57 20.48 6.18
CA ASN A 278 -10.55 20.56 5.09
C ASN A 278 -11.85 19.79 5.36
N MET A 279 -12.27 19.75 6.63
CA MET A 279 -13.45 19.01 7.06
C MET A 279 -14.48 19.94 7.69
N LYS A 280 -15.66 19.99 7.08
CA LYS A 280 -16.87 20.56 7.67
C LYS A 280 -17.61 19.48 8.44
N THR A 281 -18.09 19.84 9.63
CA THR A 281 -18.83 18.93 10.52
C THR A 281 -20.18 19.53 10.89
N VAL A 282 -21.22 18.70 10.92
CA VAL A 282 -22.55 19.07 11.42
C VAL A 282 -22.84 18.26 12.68
N LYS A 283 -23.53 18.85 13.67
CA LYS A 283 -23.96 18.13 14.88
C LYS A 283 -25.30 17.45 14.63
N ASN A 284 -25.37 16.14 14.83
CA ASN A 284 -26.63 15.41 14.84
C ASN A 284 -27.47 15.77 16.09
N PRO A 285 -28.80 15.51 16.07
CA PRO A 285 -29.66 15.67 17.26
C PRO A 285 -29.19 14.86 18.48
N SER A 286 -28.47 13.76 18.24
CA SER A 286 -27.84 12.92 19.27
C SER A 286 -26.53 13.50 19.83
N GLY A 287 -26.13 14.71 19.43
CA GLY A 287 -24.93 15.40 19.90
C GLY A 287 -23.60 14.95 19.26
N GLN A 288 -23.63 13.96 18.35
CA GLN A 288 -22.45 13.47 17.65
C GLN A 288 -22.10 14.35 16.44
N LEU A 289 -20.82 14.55 16.17
CA LEU A 289 -20.35 15.27 14.99
C LEU A 289 -20.38 14.34 13.78
N VAL A 290 -20.78 14.86 12.61
CA VAL A 290 -20.78 14.09 11.36
C VAL A 290 -20.07 14.88 10.28
N ALA A 291 -19.14 14.21 9.57
CA ALA A 291 -18.36 14.80 8.52
C ALA A 291 -19.20 14.98 7.24
N VAL A 292 -19.33 16.21 6.74
CA VAL A 292 -20.04 16.53 5.49
C VAL A 292 -19.09 16.87 4.33
N SER A 293 -17.79 16.63 4.50
CA SER A 293 -16.77 16.89 3.47
C SER A 293 -16.27 15.58 2.85
N ARG A 294 -16.09 15.56 1.52
CA ARG A 294 -15.57 14.39 0.78
C ARG A 294 -14.05 14.28 0.80
N SER A 295 -13.36 15.38 1.11
CA SER A 295 -11.90 15.49 1.16
C SER A 295 -11.40 15.75 2.59
N GLY A 296 -12.23 15.46 3.59
CA GLY A 296 -11.87 15.67 4.99
C GLY A 296 -10.74 14.72 5.41
N GLN A 297 -9.76 15.28 6.11
CA GLN A 297 -8.67 14.52 6.71
C GLN A 297 -8.63 14.77 8.21
N LEU A 298 -8.33 13.71 8.95
CA LEU A 298 -8.09 13.74 10.38
C LEU A 298 -6.60 13.47 10.59
N VAL A 299 -5.90 14.43 11.17
CA VAL A 299 -4.47 14.33 11.47
C VAL A 299 -4.28 14.29 12.97
N VAL A 300 -3.44 13.39 13.47
CA VAL A 300 -3.04 13.33 14.88
C VAL A 300 -1.65 13.95 14.99
N HIS A 301 -1.54 15.00 15.81
CA HIS A 301 -0.28 15.62 16.17
C HIS A 301 0.19 15.12 17.53
N ASP A 302 1.48 14.80 17.65
CA ASP A 302 2.11 14.54 18.94
C ASP A 302 2.30 15.86 19.74
N SER A 303 2.66 15.74 21.01
CA SER A 303 3.08 16.77 21.93
C SER A 303 4.09 17.78 21.37
N GLN A 304 4.90 17.40 20.38
CA GLN A 304 5.86 18.28 19.69
C GLN A 304 5.30 18.97 18.43
N GLY A 305 4.05 18.70 18.05
CA GLY A 305 3.38 19.32 16.89
C GLY A 305 3.62 18.64 15.55
N SER A 306 4.46 17.60 15.49
CA SER A 306 4.67 16.78 14.28
C SER A 306 3.44 15.94 13.93
N GLU A 307 3.19 15.75 12.64
CA GLU A 307 2.10 14.91 12.12
C GLU A 307 2.48 13.43 12.28
N CYS A 308 1.81 12.71 13.17
CA CYS A 308 2.10 11.30 13.42
C CYS A 308 1.18 10.37 12.65
N GLU A 309 -0.10 10.73 12.53
CA GLU A 309 -1.10 9.90 11.87
C GLU A 309 -1.96 10.75 10.95
N GLN A 310 -2.26 10.23 9.76
CA GLN A 310 -3.17 10.86 8.82
C GLN A 310 -4.20 9.84 8.37
N TYR A 311 -5.47 10.19 8.57
CA TYR A 311 -6.62 9.39 8.18
C TYR A 311 -7.50 10.17 7.21
N LYS A 312 -7.92 9.50 6.15
CA LYS A 312 -8.96 10.02 5.27
C LYS A 312 -10.33 9.68 5.87
N VAL A 313 -11.14 10.70 6.11
CA VAL A 313 -12.47 10.52 6.69
C VAL A 313 -13.51 10.49 5.56
N PRO A 314 -14.31 9.41 5.42
CA PRO A 314 -15.35 9.35 4.40
C PRO A 314 -16.51 10.28 4.73
N TYR A 315 -17.23 10.71 3.69
CA TYR A 315 -18.44 11.53 3.84
C TYR A 315 -19.49 10.76 4.66
N GLY A 316 -20.05 11.41 5.66
CA GLY A 316 -21.03 10.83 6.56
C GLY A 316 -20.46 10.03 7.72
N ALA A 317 -19.14 10.02 7.91
CA ALA A 317 -18.54 9.43 9.09
C ALA A 317 -18.93 10.21 10.35
N VAL A 318 -19.32 9.47 11.38
CA VAL A 318 -19.62 10.00 12.70
C VAL A 318 -18.30 10.11 13.48
N LEU A 319 -17.99 11.31 13.94
CA LEU A 319 -16.80 11.64 14.71
C LEU A 319 -17.13 11.64 16.20
N SER A 320 -16.29 10.97 16.97
CA SER A 320 -16.42 10.89 18.43
C SER A 320 -15.67 12.01 19.17
N VAL A 321 -14.93 12.83 18.42
CA VAL A 321 -14.00 13.84 18.94
C VAL A 321 -14.16 15.16 18.20
N GLU A 322 -14.01 16.26 18.93
CA GLU A 322 -14.03 17.62 18.36
C GLU A 322 -12.63 18.03 17.85
N ASN A 323 -12.56 19.11 17.07
CA ASN A 323 -11.27 19.64 16.60
C ASN A 323 -10.40 20.09 17.80
N GLU A 324 -9.10 19.80 17.75
CA GLU A 324 -8.12 20.06 18.82
C GLU A 324 -8.32 19.24 20.11
N ALA A 325 -9.20 18.22 20.09
CA ALA A 325 -9.38 17.31 21.22
C ALA A 325 -8.14 16.42 21.43
N SER A 326 -7.82 16.15 22.70
CA SER A 326 -6.79 15.18 23.06
C SER A 326 -7.34 13.77 23.00
N VAL A 327 -6.57 12.85 22.43
CA VAL A 327 -6.93 11.45 22.25
C VAL A 327 -5.88 10.53 22.82
N LYS A 328 -6.33 9.34 23.21
CA LYS A 328 -5.47 8.27 23.72
C LYS A 328 -5.31 7.15 22.71
N VAL A 329 -4.22 6.41 22.82
CA VAL A 329 -4.02 5.15 22.09
C VAL A 329 -5.24 4.23 22.28
N GLY A 330 -5.74 3.68 21.18
CA GLY A 330 -6.87 2.77 21.12
C GLY A 330 -8.25 3.45 21.12
N GLN A 331 -8.30 4.79 21.07
CA GLN A 331 -9.56 5.50 21.00
C GLN A 331 -10.10 5.50 19.57
N VAL A 332 -11.35 5.06 19.41
CA VAL A 332 -12.10 5.19 18.15
C VAL A 332 -12.52 6.64 17.98
N VAL A 333 -12.13 7.25 16.86
CA VAL A 333 -12.32 8.69 16.61
C VAL A 333 -13.30 8.97 15.47
N ALA A 334 -13.46 8.01 14.55
CA ALA A 334 -14.45 8.07 13.50
C ALA A 334 -15.05 6.69 13.25
N GLN A 335 -16.35 6.64 12.96
CA GLN A 335 -17.06 5.42 12.62
C GLN A 335 -18.02 5.68 11.47
N TRP A 336 -18.15 4.71 10.57
CA TRP A 336 -19.13 4.74 9.48
C TRP A 336 -19.60 3.33 9.16
N ASP A 337 -20.70 3.25 8.42
CA ASP A 337 -21.14 2.00 7.82
C ASP A 337 -20.44 1.83 6.46
N PRO A 338 -19.61 0.78 6.27
CA PRO A 338 -18.91 0.56 5.00
C PRO A 338 -19.82 0.26 3.81
N HIS A 339 -21.12 0.01 4.03
CA HIS A 339 -22.05 -0.42 2.99
C HIS A 339 -23.11 0.63 2.68
N THR A 340 -23.12 1.75 3.40
CA THR A 340 -24.06 2.84 3.17
C THR A 340 -23.33 4.17 3.05
N HIS A 341 -23.75 4.97 2.07
CA HIS A 341 -23.37 6.38 2.00
C HIS A 341 -24.55 7.19 2.53
N PRO A 342 -24.53 7.61 3.81
CA PRO A 342 -25.65 8.37 4.36
C PRO A 342 -25.72 9.72 3.65
N ILE A 343 -26.90 10.09 3.16
CA ILE A 343 -27.16 11.43 2.61
C ILE A 343 -27.53 12.32 3.79
N ILE A 344 -26.72 13.34 4.05
CA ILE A 344 -26.87 14.21 5.22
C ILE A 344 -27.27 15.60 4.76
N THR A 345 -28.29 16.16 5.40
CA THR A 345 -28.75 17.53 5.20
C THR A 345 -28.03 18.49 6.14
N GLU A 346 -27.52 19.60 5.62
CA GLU A 346 -26.79 20.64 6.38
C GLU A 346 -27.72 21.66 7.08
N VAL A 347 -29.02 21.39 7.18
CA VAL A 347 -30.04 22.35 7.67
C VAL A 347 -30.20 22.29 9.18
#